data_AF-A0A9D1M385-F1
#
_entry.id   AF-A0A9D1M385-F1
#
_cell.length_a   1.000
_cell.length_b   1.000
_cell.length_c   1.000
_cell.angle_alpha   90.00
_cell.angle_beta   90.00
_cell.angle_gamma   90.00
#
_symmetry.space_group_name_H-M   'P 1'
#
loop_
_entity.id
_entity.type
_entity.pdbx_description
1 polymer ?
#
loop_
_entity_poly.entity_id
_entity_poly.type
_entity_poly.pdbx_seq_one_letter_code
_entity_poly.pdbx_strand_id
1 'polypeptide(L)'
;MRKVVAIGLSGLVVCSFAGAGYSSLTPGAAELSHQYTHLIETNQSQTFESLSQSALLAERTVSVSRGVKVASVSFIAGGKQLDFGNVDFEDPTIELCKKEGYTQTSCPSGQNPGTYCPYSRTYFDKCCDSRYKYEKSACTYPNTISGDSCGGRFMCYCDRSLYPVESCASPKVTTNDSCTEEGKRYYSGCVCPSNYNQTCDGQNQQGVGEGCNDNGTVKYTSCQCKAGYSMTCTDIGPVTPSDYCLMNGIKYYNNCKTCENKCTLDSCPAGVSCTQEECSGKYCAVGCAVDYKDLDNYWCNGALRCWFK
;
A
#
# COMPACT_ATOMS: atom_id res chain seq x y z
N MET A 1 -20.26 4.41 53.10
CA MET A 1 -21.63 4.46 52.55
C MET A 1 -21.93 5.88 52.10
N ARG A 2 -22.56 5.98 50.92
CA ARG A 2 -23.13 7.17 50.24
C ARG A 2 -22.16 8.18 49.61
N LYS A 3 -22.11 8.05 48.28
CA LYS A 3 -21.70 8.99 47.23
C LYS A 3 -22.52 10.28 47.28
N VAL A 4 -21.91 11.39 46.88
CA VAL A 4 -22.58 12.44 46.10
C VAL A 4 -21.67 12.82 44.93
N VAL A 5 -22.26 12.76 43.75
CA VAL A 5 -21.74 13.17 42.44
C VAL A 5 -22.36 14.55 42.15
N ALA A 6 -21.59 15.47 41.58
CA ALA A 6 -22.13 16.63 40.88
C ALA A 6 -21.48 16.71 39.49
N ILE A 7 -22.34 16.78 38.48
CA ILE A 7 -22.07 16.88 37.04
C ILE A 7 -22.31 18.35 36.64
N GLY A 8 -21.49 18.88 35.74
CA GLY A 8 -21.70 20.20 35.11
C GLY A 8 -20.81 20.43 33.89
N LEU A 9 -21.33 20.06 32.71
CA LEU A 9 -20.97 20.52 31.36
C LEU A 9 -20.90 22.07 31.29
N SER A 10 -20.28 22.81 30.35
CA SER A 10 -19.65 22.62 29.03
C SER A 10 -19.19 24.01 28.56
N GLY A 11 -18.15 24.12 27.73
CA GLY A 11 -17.75 25.40 27.13
C GLY A 11 -16.68 25.25 26.05
N LEU A 12 -17.13 24.95 24.83
CA LEU A 12 -16.35 24.75 23.60
C LEU A 12 -16.35 26.09 22.83
N VAL A 13 -15.19 26.65 22.50
CA VAL A 13 -15.07 27.85 21.65
C VAL A 13 -14.63 27.43 20.25
N VAL A 14 -15.54 27.63 19.30
CA VAL A 14 -15.32 27.54 17.85
C VAL A 14 -15.12 28.96 17.33
N CYS A 15 -13.98 29.26 16.73
CA CYS A 15 -13.77 30.49 15.98
C CYS A 15 -13.86 30.19 14.48
N SER A 16 -14.91 30.70 13.84
CA SER A 16 -15.09 30.72 12.40
C SER A 16 -14.75 32.11 11.87
N PHE A 17 -14.01 32.19 10.77
CA PHE A 17 -13.65 33.44 10.09
C PHE A 17 -14.40 33.53 8.76
N ALA A 18 -15.09 34.65 8.54
CA ALA A 18 -15.54 35.10 7.22
C ALA A 18 -15.78 36.62 7.23
N GLY A 19 -15.38 37.30 6.15
CA GLY A 19 -15.99 38.58 5.73
C GLY A 19 -15.07 39.80 5.70
N ALA A 20 -14.76 40.26 4.48
CA ALA A 20 -14.03 41.48 4.14
C ALA A 20 -14.95 42.71 3.98
N GLY A 21 -14.40 43.93 4.07
CA GLY A 21 -14.95 45.09 3.35
C GLY A 21 -14.74 46.52 3.92
N TYR A 22 -13.95 47.35 3.19
CA TYR A 22 -14.08 48.80 2.86
C TYR A 22 -14.05 49.87 3.99
N SER A 23 -13.02 50.68 4.23
CA SER A 23 -12.46 51.91 3.55
C SER A 23 -13.28 53.23 3.63
N SER A 24 -12.81 54.24 4.42
CA SER A 24 -12.65 55.68 4.03
C SER A 24 -12.28 56.68 5.19
N LEU A 25 -11.05 57.26 5.12
CA LEU A 25 -10.54 58.65 5.37
C LEU A 25 -10.80 59.51 6.67
N THR A 26 -9.73 59.66 7.50
CA THR A 26 -9.04 60.81 8.22
C THR A 26 -9.76 62.11 8.70
N PRO A 27 -9.27 62.90 9.71
CA PRO A 27 -7.92 62.94 10.36
C PRO A 27 -7.83 63.14 11.92
N GLY A 28 -6.65 62.87 12.49
CA GLY A 28 -6.00 63.68 13.55
C GLY A 28 -6.29 63.40 15.04
N ALA A 29 -5.40 62.67 15.72
CA ALA A 29 -4.71 63.04 16.98
C ALA A 29 -4.16 61.81 17.75
N ALA A 30 -2.85 61.88 18.04
CA ALA A 30 -2.15 61.43 19.25
C ALA A 30 -2.22 59.96 19.74
N GLU A 31 -1.05 59.31 19.61
CA GLU A 31 -0.30 58.56 20.64
C GLU A 31 -0.50 57.06 20.92
N LEU A 32 0.68 56.40 21.05
CA LEU A 32 1.06 55.14 21.73
C LEU A 32 0.85 53.83 20.95
N SER A 33 1.85 53.33 20.19
CA SER A 33 2.97 52.43 20.59
C SER A 33 2.46 51.11 21.23
N HIS A 34 2.52 49.94 20.60
CA HIS A 34 3.73 49.22 20.18
C HIS A 34 3.45 48.22 19.03
N GLN A 35 4.39 48.17 18.08
CA GLN A 35 4.43 47.27 16.94
C GLN A 35 4.97 45.87 17.29
N TYR A 36 4.47 44.90 16.53
CA TYR A 36 5.02 43.57 16.26
C TYR A 36 6.55 43.52 16.14
N THR A 37 7.14 42.41 16.59
CA THR A 37 8.40 41.90 16.02
C THR A 37 8.27 40.44 15.64
N HIS A 38 8.70 40.20 14.40
CA HIS A 38 8.66 39.00 13.59
C HIS A 38 9.76 38.00 14.00
N LEU A 39 9.44 36.71 13.87
CA LEU A 39 10.29 35.53 13.57
C LEU A 39 11.75 35.47 14.09
N ILE A 40 12.01 34.43 14.90
CA ILE A 40 13.35 33.96 15.27
C ILE A 40 13.91 33.13 14.11
N GLU A 41 14.74 33.76 13.27
CA GLU A 41 15.80 33.10 12.51
C GLU A 41 17.14 33.40 13.22
N THR A 42 17.76 32.40 13.83
CA THR A 42 19.18 32.44 14.20
C THR A 42 19.83 31.12 13.86
N ASN A 43 20.18 30.94 12.59
CA ASN A 43 21.28 30.05 12.19
C ASN A 43 22.05 30.74 11.06
N GLN A 44 22.80 31.79 11.43
CA GLN A 44 23.93 32.21 10.62
C GLN A 44 25.16 31.50 11.16
N SER A 45 25.77 30.70 10.29
CA SER A 45 27.17 30.32 10.36
C SER A 45 28.03 31.58 10.47
N GLN A 46 28.41 31.96 11.68
CA GLN A 46 29.54 32.85 11.89
C GLN A 46 30.73 31.98 12.30
N THR A 47 31.67 31.88 11.36
CA THR A 47 33.08 31.68 11.65
C THR A 47 33.44 32.48 12.90
N PHE A 48 33.86 31.78 13.95
CA PHE A 48 34.44 32.40 15.13
C PHE A 48 35.79 32.98 14.72
N GLU A 49 35.78 34.17 14.12
CA GLU A 49 36.94 35.04 14.16
C GLU A 49 37.02 35.56 15.59
N SER A 50 38.05 35.13 16.32
CA SER A 50 38.41 35.77 17.58
C SER A 50 38.88 37.19 17.29
N LEU A 51 37.94 38.12 17.15
CA LEU A 51 38.25 39.54 17.19
C LEU A 51 38.81 39.82 18.57
N SER A 52 40.12 40.10 18.63
CA SER A 52 40.72 40.65 19.83
C SER A 52 39.95 41.91 20.22
N GLN A 53 39.67 42.09 21.51
CA GLN A 53 38.99 43.27 22.06
C GLN A 53 39.86 44.53 22.01
N SER A 54 40.44 44.83 20.85
CA SER A 54 41.28 46.01 20.64
C SER A 54 40.53 47.17 19.97
N ALA A 55 39.28 46.98 19.53
CA ALA A 55 38.58 47.92 18.65
C ALA A 55 37.41 48.71 19.29
N LEU A 56 37.20 48.66 20.61
CA LEU A 56 36.19 49.47 21.32
C LEU A 56 36.77 50.41 22.39
N LEU A 57 37.96 50.97 22.14
CA LEU A 57 38.50 52.07 22.93
C LEU A 57 38.70 53.33 22.08
N ALA A 58 37.62 53.81 21.50
CA ALA A 58 37.41 55.22 21.17
C ALA A 58 35.94 55.50 21.54
N GLU A 59 35.54 56.34 22.47
CA GLU A 59 36.22 57.36 23.28
C GLU A 59 35.65 57.27 24.71
N ARG A 60 36.39 56.66 25.64
CA ARG A 60 36.15 56.92 27.06
C ARG A 60 37.39 57.58 27.61
N THR A 61 37.36 58.90 27.67
CA THR A 61 38.28 59.69 28.49
C THR A 61 38.06 59.31 29.95
N VAL A 62 38.68 58.21 30.38
CA VAL A 62 38.87 57.92 31.79
C VAL A 62 39.89 58.94 32.28
N SER A 63 39.44 59.93 33.04
CA SER A 63 40.33 60.81 33.78
C SER A 63 41.17 59.95 34.73
N VAL A 64 42.43 59.69 34.35
CA VAL A 64 43.44 59.06 35.20
C VAL A 64 43.93 60.10 36.22
N SER A 65 43.05 60.48 37.14
CA SER A 65 43.38 61.37 38.28
C SER A 65 43.62 60.60 39.58
N ARG A 66 43.81 59.28 39.50
CA ARG A 66 44.49 58.48 40.54
C ARG A 66 45.53 57.60 39.85
N GLY A 67 46.79 57.82 40.23
CA GLY A 67 47.97 57.37 39.50
C GLY A 67 47.96 55.89 39.11
N VAL A 68 48.02 55.63 37.81
CA VAL A 68 48.46 54.33 37.28
C VAL A 68 49.95 54.22 37.60
N LYS A 69 50.29 53.37 38.57
CA LYS A 69 51.68 52.95 38.77
C LYS A 69 52.01 51.92 37.70
N VAL A 70 52.62 52.39 36.61
CA VAL A 70 53.30 51.52 35.64
C VAL A 70 54.64 51.12 36.24
N ALA A 71 54.86 49.83 36.42
CA ALA A 71 56.18 49.30 36.74
C ALA A 71 57.02 49.23 35.46
N SER A 72 58.20 49.83 35.46
CA SER A 72 59.20 49.57 34.42
C SER A 72 59.75 48.16 34.63
N VAL A 73 59.25 47.19 33.87
CA VAL A 73 59.80 45.84 33.87
C VAL A 73 60.94 45.82 32.86
N SER A 74 62.18 45.87 33.34
CA SER A 74 63.34 45.57 32.51
C SER A 74 63.40 44.07 32.33
N PHE A 75 63.06 43.57 31.14
CA PHE A 75 63.32 42.18 30.80
C PHE A 75 64.84 41.95 30.88
N ILE A 76 65.26 40.88 31.57
CA ILE A 76 66.67 40.47 31.69
C ILE A 76 67.11 39.87 30.34
N ALA A 77 67.06 40.67 29.27
CA ALA A 77 67.54 40.29 27.95
C ALA A 77 68.83 41.01 27.58
N GLY A 78 69.37 41.87 28.45
CA GLY A 78 70.72 42.45 28.31
C GLY A 78 71.05 43.08 26.95
N GLY A 79 70.05 43.60 26.23
CA GLY A 79 70.23 44.16 24.89
C GLY A 79 70.39 43.14 23.76
N LYS A 80 70.19 41.85 24.02
CA LYS A 80 70.10 40.80 22.99
C LYS A 80 68.65 40.50 22.68
N GLN A 81 68.35 40.23 21.41
CA GLN A 81 67.05 39.71 20.99
C GLN A 81 66.78 38.40 21.73
N LEU A 82 65.62 38.27 22.38
CA LEU A 82 65.18 37.01 22.97
C LEU A 82 64.90 36.05 21.81
N ASP A 83 65.82 35.13 21.56
CA ASP A 83 65.60 33.99 20.68
C ASP A 83 65.05 32.86 21.54
N PHE A 84 63.76 32.55 21.38
CA PHE A 84 63.10 31.45 22.08
C PHE A 84 63.43 30.09 21.45
N GLY A 85 64.29 30.05 20.42
CA GLY A 85 64.51 28.86 19.62
C GLY A 85 63.25 28.45 18.85
N ASN A 86 63.35 27.33 18.14
CA ASN A 86 62.19 26.72 17.51
C ASN A 86 61.38 25.99 18.61
N VAL A 87 60.49 26.72 19.28
CA VAL A 87 59.50 26.09 20.17
C VAL A 87 58.43 25.49 19.27
N ASP A 88 58.60 24.22 18.91
CA ASP A 88 57.52 23.44 18.30
C ASP A 88 56.45 23.24 19.36
N PHE A 89 55.35 23.99 19.24
CA PHE A 89 54.12 23.66 19.95
C PHE A 89 53.50 22.47 19.22
N GLU A 90 53.94 21.26 19.57
CA GLU A 90 53.29 20.05 19.08
C GLU A 90 51.79 20.16 19.36
N ASP A 91 50.99 20.10 18.30
CA ASP A 91 49.54 20.15 18.40
C ASP A 91 49.06 18.92 19.20
N PRO A 92 48.65 19.10 20.48
CA PRO A 92 48.34 17.97 21.35
C PRO A 92 47.01 17.32 20.96
N THR A 93 46.27 17.88 20.00
CA THR A 93 44.95 17.38 19.58
C THR A 93 45.03 15.96 19.04
N ILE A 94 46.10 15.58 18.33
CA ILE A 94 46.28 14.24 17.80
C ILE A 94 46.49 13.22 18.92
N GLU A 95 47.34 13.54 19.90
CA GLU A 95 47.55 12.67 21.06
C GLU A 95 46.28 12.54 21.90
N LEU A 96 45.53 13.65 22.04
CA LEU A 96 44.26 13.65 22.73
C LEU A 96 43.22 12.75 22.03
N CYS A 97 43.10 12.82 20.71
CA CYS A 97 42.25 11.91 19.93
C CYS A 97 42.62 10.44 20.17
N LYS A 98 43.92 10.10 20.10
CA LYS A 98 44.40 8.72 20.34
C LYS A 98 44.11 8.26 21.77
N LYS A 99 44.31 9.13 22.76
CA LYS A 99 44.04 8.86 24.18
C LYS A 99 42.56 8.64 24.46
N GLU A 100 41.68 9.34 23.75
CA GLU A 100 40.23 9.18 23.80
C GLU A 100 39.73 7.97 22.96
N GLY A 101 40.62 7.24 22.28
CA GLY A 101 40.31 6.01 21.55
C GLY A 101 40.07 6.19 20.05
N TYR A 102 40.18 7.41 19.52
CA TYR A 102 40.12 7.70 18.09
C TYR A 102 41.45 7.35 17.43
N THR A 103 41.61 6.10 17.04
CA THR A 103 42.88 5.55 16.49
C THR A 103 42.79 5.22 15.00
N GLN A 104 41.58 5.13 14.46
CA GLN A 104 41.34 4.74 13.07
C GLN A 104 41.43 5.95 12.14
N THR A 105 41.99 5.74 10.95
CA THR A 105 42.16 6.78 9.92
C THR A 105 41.61 6.37 8.55
N SER A 106 41.25 5.09 8.37
CA SER A 106 40.67 4.56 7.14
C SER A 106 39.79 3.36 7.44
N CYS A 107 38.75 3.13 6.62
CA CYS A 107 37.89 1.95 6.73
C CYS A 107 38.05 1.00 5.54
N PRO A 108 37.85 -0.31 5.77
CA PRO A 108 37.73 -1.29 4.69
C PRO A 108 36.55 -0.97 3.76
N SER A 109 36.56 -1.56 2.56
CA SER A 109 35.44 -1.44 1.62
C SER A 109 34.12 -1.91 2.27
N GLY A 110 33.04 -1.16 2.02
CA GLY A 110 31.72 -1.44 2.60
C GLY A 110 31.52 -0.95 4.04
N GLN A 111 32.47 -0.19 4.59
CA GLN A 111 32.36 0.44 5.91
C GLN A 111 32.55 1.95 5.85
N ASN A 112 31.90 2.67 6.76
CA ASN A 112 32.01 4.11 6.95
C ASN A 112 32.72 4.43 8.27
N PRO A 113 33.43 5.57 8.37
CA PRO A 113 33.94 6.05 9.65
C PRO A 113 32.81 6.26 10.67
N GLY A 114 33.09 5.90 11.93
CA GLY A 114 32.17 6.08 13.05
C GLY A 114 32.16 7.51 13.57
N THR A 115 32.42 7.66 14.88
CA THR A 115 32.49 8.97 15.52
C THR A 115 33.87 9.58 15.26
N TYR A 116 33.90 10.76 14.65
CA TYR A 116 35.14 11.51 14.47
C TYR A 116 35.59 12.17 15.77
N CYS A 117 36.90 12.29 15.95
CA CYS A 117 37.46 13.04 17.06
C CYS A 117 37.00 14.52 16.99
N PRO A 118 36.57 15.13 18.11
CA PRO A 118 36.12 16.53 18.12
C PRO A 118 37.16 17.53 17.61
N TYR A 119 38.44 17.20 17.79
CA TYR A 119 39.56 18.07 17.44
C TYR A 119 40.15 17.77 16.05
N SER A 120 39.87 16.60 15.46
CA SER A 120 40.42 16.20 14.17
C SER A 120 39.49 15.22 13.43
N ARG A 121 39.10 15.57 12.20
CA ARG A 121 38.32 14.68 11.32
C ARG A 121 39.15 13.57 10.68
N THR A 122 40.46 13.52 10.92
CA THR A 122 41.33 12.46 10.40
C THR A 122 41.20 11.18 11.22
N TYR A 123 40.93 11.32 12.52
CA TYR A 123 40.86 10.20 13.46
C TYR A 123 39.42 9.92 13.86
N PHE A 124 39.06 8.64 13.92
CA PHE A 124 37.75 8.18 14.38
C PHE A 124 37.88 6.92 15.24
N ASP A 125 36.81 6.58 15.96
CA ASP A 125 36.80 5.54 17.00
C ASP A 125 36.84 4.12 16.40
N LYS A 126 36.00 3.88 15.39
CA LYS A 126 35.81 2.58 14.75
C LYS A 126 35.23 2.73 13.35
N CYS A 127 35.28 1.64 12.58
CA CYS A 127 34.54 1.54 11.33
C CYS A 127 33.16 0.92 11.56
N CYS A 128 32.17 1.50 10.90
CA CYS A 128 30.77 1.11 10.95
C CYS A 128 30.38 0.44 9.63
N ASP A 129 29.47 -0.54 9.66
CA ASP A 129 28.86 -1.05 8.43
C ASP A 129 28.24 0.13 7.63
N SER A 130 28.45 0.15 6.32
CA SER A 130 28.00 1.25 5.45
C SER A 130 26.49 1.51 5.48
N ARG A 131 25.71 0.55 5.98
CA ARG A 131 24.26 0.70 6.22
C ARG A 131 23.94 1.69 7.35
N TYR A 132 24.86 1.93 8.30
CA TYR A 132 24.74 2.97 9.33
C TYR A 132 25.06 4.35 8.74
N LYS A 133 24.09 4.92 8.05
CA LYS A 133 24.26 6.20 7.33
C LYS A 133 23.20 7.25 7.64
N TYR A 134 22.13 6.88 8.33
CA TYR A 134 20.97 7.75 8.56
C TYR A 134 21.00 8.39 9.93
N GLU A 135 20.51 9.62 10.03
CA GLU A 135 20.13 10.20 11.32
C GLU A 135 18.83 9.58 11.82
N LYS A 136 18.57 9.69 13.12
CA LYS A 136 17.38 9.09 13.75
C LYS A 136 16.06 9.55 13.12
N SER A 137 15.99 10.83 12.71
CA SER A 137 14.82 11.44 12.08
C SER A 137 14.73 11.19 10.57
N ALA A 138 15.81 10.73 9.92
CA ALA A 138 15.84 10.52 8.48
C ALA A 138 15.13 9.22 8.06
N CYS A 139 14.87 8.31 9.00
CA CYS A 139 14.12 7.09 8.75
C CYS A 139 12.62 7.38 8.73
N THR A 140 12.02 7.31 7.55
CA THR A 140 10.57 7.51 7.37
C THR A 140 9.89 6.17 7.12
N TYR A 141 8.70 5.99 7.69
CA TYR A 141 7.82 4.87 7.34
C TYR A 141 7.64 4.83 5.82
N PRO A 142 7.76 3.66 5.17
CA PRO A 142 7.65 2.29 5.69
C PRO A 142 8.94 1.64 6.22
N ASN A 143 10.07 2.34 6.24
CA ASN A 143 11.34 1.76 6.67
C ASN A 143 11.46 1.77 8.21
N THR A 144 12.07 0.72 8.75
CA THR A 144 12.32 0.57 10.19
C THR A 144 13.73 1.04 10.52
N ILE A 145 13.84 1.83 11.60
CA ILE A 145 15.12 2.27 12.15
C ILE A 145 15.74 1.18 13.03
N SER A 146 17.06 0.98 12.93
CA SER A 146 17.79 0.08 13.83
C SER A 146 17.68 0.51 15.29
N GLY A 147 17.65 -0.46 16.21
CA GLY A 147 17.68 -0.19 17.65
C GLY A 147 19.07 0.25 18.13
N ASP A 148 20.12 -0.18 17.44
CA ASP A 148 21.51 0.19 17.65
C ASP A 148 21.96 1.29 16.69
N SER A 149 23.08 1.93 17.06
CA SER A 149 23.70 2.99 16.28
C SER A 149 25.21 2.80 16.24
N CYS A 150 25.82 3.30 15.17
CA CYS A 150 27.27 3.33 15.00
C CYS A 150 27.68 4.73 14.54
N GLY A 151 28.60 5.36 15.27
CA GLY A 151 29.01 6.74 15.00
C GLY A 151 27.86 7.76 15.13
N GLY A 152 26.85 7.47 15.96
CA GLY A 152 25.62 8.29 16.06
C GLY A 152 24.65 8.14 14.88
N ARG A 153 24.94 7.27 13.90
CA ARG A 153 24.07 6.96 12.77
C ARG A 153 23.35 5.64 12.95
N PHE A 154 22.22 5.49 12.27
CA PHE A 154 21.32 4.35 12.31
C PHE A 154 21.18 3.72 10.92
N MET A 155 20.70 2.49 10.88
CA MET A 155 20.27 1.82 9.66
C MET A 155 18.78 2.08 9.44
N CYS A 156 18.39 2.19 8.17
CA CYS A 156 17.00 2.17 7.73
C CYS A 156 16.83 0.99 6.78
N TYR A 157 15.99 0.04 7.17
CA TYR A 157 15.80 -1.20 6.43
C TYR A 157 14.32 -1.53 6.32
N CYS A 158 13.99 -2.40 5.37
CA CYS A 158 12.65 -2.96 5.29
C CYS A 158 12.54 -4.14 6.26
N ASP A 159 11.66 -4.03 7.26
CA ASP A 159 11.39 -5.17 8.15
C ASP A 159 10.80 -6.32 7.33
N ARG A 160 11.57 -7.40 7.17
CA ARG A 160 11.19 -8.57 6.38
C ARG A 160 10.04 -9.36 6.99
N SER A 161 9.72 -9.13 8.25
CA SER A 161 8.53 -9.70 8.90
C SER A 161 7.26 -9.01 8.41
N LEU A 162 7.36 -7.72 8.02
CA LEU A 162 6.25 -6.92 7.50
C LEU A 162 6.21 -6.88 5.97
N TYR A 163 7.38 -6.89 5.32
CA TYR A 163 7.53 -6.87 3.86
C TYR A 163 8.33 -8.10 3.36
N PRO A 164 7.73 -9.30 3.45
CA PRO A 164 8.45 -10.55 3.19
C PRO A 164 8.66 -10.86 1.69
N VAL A 165 7.92 -10.23 0.78
CA VAL A 165 7.87 -10.63 -0.63
C VAL A 165 8.40 -9.55 -1.57
N GLU A 166 9.20 -9.94 -2.56
CA GLU A 166 9.62 -9.05 -3.67
C GLU A 166 8.63 -9.10 -4.85
N SER A 167 8.02 -10.26 -5.06
CA SER A 167 7.04 -10.51 -6.13
C SER A 167 6.12 -11.66 -5.75
N CYS A 168 5.03 -11.80 -6.50
CA CYS A 168 4.01 -12.82 -6.29
C CYS A 168 3.93 -13.77 -7.49
N ALA A 169 3.68 -15.06 -7.23
CA ALA A 169 3.36 -16.01 -8.28
C ALA A 169 1.95 -15.72 -8.83
N SER A 170 1.80 -15.79 -10.16
CA SER A 170 0.50 -15.75 -10.81
C SER A 170 -0.42 -16.81 -10.21
N PRO A 171 -1.74 -16.53 -10.03
CA PRO A 171 -2.45 -15.30 -10.42
C PRO A 171 -2.42 -14.16 -9.38
N LYS A 172 -1.70 -14.32 -8.26
CA LYS A 172 -1.65 -13.28 -7.23
C LYS A 172 -0.82 -12.07 -7.67
N VAL A 173 -1.21 -10.91 -7.18
CA VAL A 173 -0.49 -9.64 -7.35
C VAL A 173 -0.02 -9.11 -6.00
N THR A 174 1.00 -8.27 -6.04
CA THR A 174 1.53 -7.60 -4.85
C THR A 174 0.49 -6.67 -4.22
N THR A 175 0.53 -6.53 -2.91
CA THR A 175 -0.24 -5.49 -2.19
C THR A 175 0.23 -4.08 -2.58
N ASN A 176 -0.57 -3.07 -2.26
CA ASN A 176 -0.18 -1.67 -2.47
C ASN A 176 0.87 -1.19 -1.45
N ASP A 177 0.88 -1.80 -0.28
CA ASP A 177 1.81 -1.45 0.80
C ASP A 177 3.18 -2.06 0.54
N SER A 178 4.20 -1.21 0.53
CA SER A 178 5.52 -1.57 0.06
C SER A 178 6.62 -0.76 0.71
N CYS A 179 7.76 -1.39 0.97
CA CYS A 179 8.97 -0.77 1.49
C CYS A 179 10.10 -0.83 0.44
N THR A 180 10.93 0.21 0.39
CA THR A 180 12.06 0.26 -0.54
C THR A 180 13.39 0.32 0.22
N GLU A 181 14.30 -0.58 -0.13
CA GLU A 181 15.64 -0.66 0.43
C GLU A 181 16.64 -0.89 -0.71
N GLU A 182 17.65 -0.02 -0.79
CA GLU A 182 18.73 -0.10 -1.81
C GLU A 182 18.22 -0.24 -3.27
N GLY A 183 17.10 0.42 -3.58
CA GLY A 183 16.47 0.38 -4.91
C GLY A 183 15.61 -0.84 -5.18
N LYS A 184 15.53 -1.80 -4.24
CA LYS A 184 14.62 -2.94 -4.29
C LYS A 184 13.32 -2.64 -3.55
N ARG A 185 12.20 -3.04 -4.12
CA ARG A 185 10.86 -2.92 -3.52
C ARG A 185 10.40 -4.26 -2.95
N TYR A 186 9.85 -4.19 -1.75
CA TYR A 186 9.30 -5.29 -1.00
C TYR A 186 7.88 -4.98 -0.63
N TYR A 187 7.00 -5.97 -0.61
CA TYR A 187 5.57 -5.81 -0.40
C TYR A 187 5.12 -6.57 0.82
N SER A 188 4.04 -6.10 1.43
CA SER A 188 3.50 -6.72 2.65
C SER A 188 2.87 -8.08 2.41
N GLY A 189 2.48 -8.37 1.17
CA GLY A 189 1.98 -9.70 0.81
C GLY A 189 1.52 -9.80 -0.64
N CYS A 190 0.85 -10.92 -0.91
CA CYS A 190 0.27 -11.26 -2.20
C CYS A 190 -1.22 -11.50 -2.05
N VAL A 191 -2.01 -10.81 -2.88
CA VAL A 191 -3.47 -10.87 -2.86
C VAL A 191 -4.02 -11.28 -4.22
N CYS A 192 -5.23 -11.82 -4.23
CA CYS A 192 -5.92 -12.07 -5.49
C CYS A 192 -6.33 -10.74 -6.13
N PRO A 193 -6.15 -10.58 -7.46
CA PRO A 193 -6.64 -9.42 -8.17
C PRO A 193 -8.15 -9.21 -7.97
N SER A 194 -8.63 -7.97 -8.07
CA SER A 194 -10.03 -7.63 -7.78
C SER A 194 -11.05 -8.33 -8.68
N ASN A 195 -10.66 -8.73 -9.91
CA ASN A 195 -11.51 -9.49 -10.82
C ASN A 195 -11.69 -10.96 -10.40
N TYR A 196 -10.86 -11.49 -9.49
CA TYR A 196 -11.03 -12.82 -8.90
C TYR A 196 -12.04 -12.76 -7.75
N ASN A 197 -13.32 -12.65 -8.09
CA ASN A 197 -14.40 -12.44 -7.13
C ASN A 197 -15.46 -13.54 -7.13
N GLN A 198 -15.32 -14.58 -7.96
CA GLN A 198 -16.28 -15.68 -8.06
C GLN A 198 -15.77 -16.92 -7.33
N THR A 199 -16.67 -17.58 -6.59
CA THR A 199 -16.44 -18.92 -6.05
C THR A 199 -17.41 -19.87 -6.75
N CYS A 200 -16.89 -20.92 -7.39
CA CYS A 200 -17.66 -21.79 -8.28
C CYS A 200 -18.00 -23.12 -7.61
N ASP A 201 -18.75 -23.06 -6.50
CA ASP A 201 -19.13 -24.22 -5.69
C ASP A 201 -20.49 -24.83 -6.09
N GLY A 202 -21.16 -24.25 -7.10
CA GLY A 202 -22.44 -24.75 -7.56
C GLY A 202 -22.34 -26.14 -8.18
N GLN A 203 -23.46 -26.89 -8.14
CA GLN A 203 -23.54 -28.20 -8.77
C GLN A 203 -23.14 -28.10 -10.25
N ASN A 204 -22.24 -28.98 -10.67
CA ASN A 204 -21.73 -29.04 -12.03
C ASN A 204 -21.11 -27.73 -12.56
N GLN A 205 -20.65 -26.83 -11.67
CA GLN A 205 -19.88 -25.65 -12.05
C GLN A 205 -18.37 -25.90 -11.96
N GLN A 206 -17.61 -25.07 -12.65
CA GLN A 206 -16.15 -24.98 -12.55
C GLN A 206 -15.71 -23.53 -12.77
N GLY A 207 -14.57 -23.18 -12.19
CA GLY A 207 -13.92 -21.91 -12.44
C GLY A 207 -13.35 -21.80 -13.86
N VAL A 208 -13.28 -20.58 -14.38
CA VAL A 208 -12.59 -20.29 -15.63
C VAL A 208 -11.13 -19.93 -15.34
N GLY A 209 -10.21 -20.65 -15.97
CA GLY A 209 -8.76 -20.41 -15.85
C GLY A 209 -8.13 -20.93 -14.56
N GLU A 210 -6.95 -20.41 -14.24
CA GLU A 210 -6.23 -20.73 -13.01
C GLU A 210 -6.88 -20.01 -11.82
N GLY A 211 -7.21 -20.78 -10.77
CA GLY A 211 -7.83 -20.26 -9.57
C GLY A 211 -6.85 -19.51 -8.67
N CYS A 212 -7.31 -18.42 -8.07
CA CYS A 212 -6.53 -17.67 -7.09
C CYS A 212 -6.95 -18.05 -5.66
N ASN A 213 -6.02 -18.60 -4.88
CA ASN A 213 -6.28 -18.96 -3.50
C ASN A 213 -6.20 -17.74 -2.58
N ASP A 214 -7.35 -17.31 -2.08
CA ASP A 214 -7.50 -16.24 -1.10
C ASP A 214 -7.86 -16.84 0.26
N ASN A 215 -6.86 -16.93 1.16
CA ASN A 215 -6.99 -17.43 2.53
C ASN A 215 -7.72 -18.79 2.64
N GLY A 216 -7.42 -19.73 1.75
CA GLY A 216 -8.02 -21.08 1.70
C GLY A 216 -9.22 -21.21 0.77
N THR A 217 -9.80 -20.12 0.28
CA THR A 217 -10.88 -20.14 -0.71
C THR A 217 -10.34 -19.87 -2.10
N VAL A 218 -10.59 -20.77 -3.06
CA VAL A 218 -10.17 -20.56 -4.44
C VAL A 218 -11.20 -19.72 -5.18
N LYS A 219 -10.79 -18.54 -5.61
CA LYS A 219 -11.60 -17.61 -6.40
C LYS A 219 -11.23 -17.69 -7.88
N TYR A 220 -12.14 -17.28 -8.74
CA TYR A 220 -11.98 -17.23 -10.20
C TYR A 220 -12.53 -15.92 -10.75
N THR A 221 -12.19 -15.61 -12.00
CA THR A 221 -12.71 -14.44 -12.72
C THR A 221 -14.16 -14.62 -13.17
N SER A 222 -14.54 -15.85 -13.46
CA SER A 222 -15.91 -16.25 -13.78
C SER A 222 -16.12 -17.74 -13.50
N CYS A 223 -17.39 -18.13 -13.38
CA CYS A 223 -17.80 -19.53 -13.34
C CYS A 223 -18.40 -19.94 -14.68
N GLN A 224 -18.26 -21.21 -15.00
CA GLN A 224 -18.90 -21.84 -16.15
C GLN A 224 -19.41 -23.23 -15.76
N CYS A 225 -20.32 -23.77 -16.55
CA CYS A 225 -20.70 -25.16 -16.40
C CYS A 225 -19.56 -26.09 -16.82
N LYS A 226 -19.45 -27.23 -16.13
CA LYS A 226 -18.55 -28.32 -16.54
C LYS A 226 -18.90 -28.76 -17.96
N ALA A 227 -17.88 -29.25 -18.67
CA ALA A 227 -18.06 -29.78 -20.02
C ALA A 227 -19.21 -30.81 -20.04
N GLY A 228 -20.10 -30.67 -21.02
CA GLY A 228 -21.31 -31.48 -21.18
C GLY A 228 -22.60 -30.75 -20.77
N TYR A 229 -22.58 -29.80 -19.84
CA TYR A 229 -23.80 -29.08 -19.42
C TYR A 229 -24.01 -27.81 -20.25
N SER A 230 -24.63 -27.95 -21.42
CA SER A 230 -24.84 -26.84 -22.37
C SER A 230 -26.28 -26.70 -22.88
N MET A 231 -27.19 -27.61 -22.54
CA MET A 231 -28.55 -27.65 -23.08
C MET A 231 -29.59 -27.12 -22.08
N THR A 232 -30.59 -26.36 -22.52
CA THR A 232 -31.65 -25.83 -21.63
C THR A 232 -32.95 -26.65 -21.62
N CYS A 233 -33.07 -27.67 -22.48
CA CYS A 233 -34.18 -28.62 -22.59
C CYS A 233 -35.59 -28.01 -22.41
N THR A 234 -35.96 -27.04 -23.26
CA THR A 234 -37.22 -26.28 -23.14
C THR A 234 -38.48 -27.05 -23.54
N ASP A 235 -38.38 -28.05 -24.41
CA ASP A 235 -39.56 -28.63 -25.06
C ASP A 235 -40.13 -29.81 -24.26
N ILE A 236 -39.34 -30.90 -24.14
CA ILE A 236 -39.76 -32.17 -23.51
C ILE A 236 -39.09 -32.33 -22.13
N GLY A 237 -38.18 -31.42 -21.78
CA GLY A 237 -37.41 -31.45 -20.54
C GLY A 237 -36.16 -32.36 -20.58
N PRO A 238 -35.36 -32.33 -19.51
CA PRO A 238 -34.14 -33.13 -19.37
C PRO A 238 -34.43 -34.59 -19.08
N VAL A 239 -33.49 -35.49 -19.39
CA VAL A 239 -33.60 -36.91 -18.99
C VAL A 239 -33.49 -37.03 -17.47
N THR A 240 -32.57 -36.27 -16.84
CA THR A 240 -32.35 -36.25 -15.40
C THR A 240 -32.57 -34.84 -14.83
N PRO A 241 -33.77 -34.48 -14.35
CA PRO A 241 -34.08 -33.13 -13.89
C PRO A 241 -33.24 -32.59 -12.73
N SER A 242 -32.68 -33.47 -11.89
CA SER A 242 -31.82 -33.12 -10.75
C SER A 242 -30.35 -32.96 -11.12
N ASP A 243 -29.94 -33.38 -12.32
CA ASP A 243 -28.55 -33.30 -12.78
C ASP A 243 -28.40 -32.12 -13.75
N TYR A 244 -28.07 -30.97 -13.19
CA TYR A 244 -27.94 -29.73 -13.95
C TYR A 244 -26.79 -28.89 -13.43
N CYS A 245 -26.36 -27.95 -14.26
CA CYS A 245 -25.56 -26.81 -13.87
C CYS A 245 -26.44 -25.57 -13.88
N LEU A 246 -26.50 -24.82 -12.78
CA LEU A 246 -27.23 -23.56 -12.73
C LEU A 246 -26.26 -22.41 -13.01
N MET A 247 -26.49 -21.63 -14.05
CA MET A 247 -25.70 -20.41 -14.32
C MET A 247 -26.65 -19.24 -14.59
N ASN A 248 -26.49 -18.15 -13.83
CA ASN A 248 -27.29 -16.93 -13.97
C ASN A 248 -28.82 -17.19 -13.98
N GLY A 249 -29.29 -18.14 -13.17
CA GLY A 249 -30.71 -18.53 -13.09
C GLY A 249 -31.19 -19.51 -14.17
N ILE A 250 -30.33 -19.89 -15.12
CA ILE A 250 -30.64 -20.85 -16.19
C ILE A 250 -30.08 -22.22 -15.84
N LYS A 251 -30.90 -23.27 -15.95
CA LYS A 251 -30.46 -24.66 -15.79
C LYS A 251 -29.95 -25.20 -17.12
N TYR A 252 -28.71 -25.66 -17.12
CA TYR A 252 -28.06 -26.36 -18.21
C TYR A 252 -27.94 -27.84 -17.88
N TYR A 253 -28.27 -28.70 -18.84
CA TYR A 253 -28.32 -30.15 -18.74
C TYR A 253 -27.34 -30.77 -19.73
N ASN A 254 -26.97 -32.02 -19.46
CA ASN A 254 -26.11 -32.83 -20.32
C ASN A 254 -26.87 -33.59 -21.41
N ASN A 255 -28.17 -33.82 -21.20
CA ASN A 255 -29.04 -34.49 -22.15
C ASN A 255 -30.48 -33.99 -22.05
N CYS A 256 -31.13 -33.85 -23.20
CA CYS A 256 -32.56 -33.63 -23.27
C CYS A 256 -33.26 -34.90 -23.70
N LYS A 257 -34.52 -35.06 -23.28
CA LYS A 257 -35.38 -36.09 -23.84
C LYS A 257 -35.55 -35.82 -25.33
N THR A 258 -35.55 -36.89 -26.11
CA THR A 258 -35.85 -36.85 -27.54
C THR A 258 -37.19 -37.52 -27.77
N CYS A 259 -37.95 -36.97 -28.71
CA CYS A 259 -39.09 -37.67 -29.28
C CYS A 259 -38.61 -38.64 -30.33
N GLU A 260 -39.07 -39.89 -30.27
CA GLU A 260 -38.88 -40.82 -31.37
C GLU A 260 -39.66 -40.38 -32.63
N ASN A 261 -40.65 -39.48 -32.49
CA ASN A 261 -41.50 -38.95 -33.56
C ASN A 261 -42.10 -40.08 -34.40
N LYS A 262 -42.58 -41.14 -33.75
CA LYS A 262 -43.19 -42.28 -34.48
C LYS A 262 -44.51 -41.87 -35.13
N CYS A 263 -45.20 -40.89 -34.56
CA CYS A 263 -46.47 -40.40 -35.04
C CYS A 263 -46.26 -39.18 -35.94
N THR A 264 -46.98 -39.12 -37.06
CA THR A 264 -46.84 -38.04 -38.06
C THR A 264 -48.07 -37.16 -38.20
N LEU A 265 -49.25 -37.65 -37.79
CA LEU A 265 -50.53 -36.98 -38.00
C LEU A 265 -50.78 -35.87 -36.96
N ASP A 266 -51.22 -34.70 -37.37
CA ASP A 266 -51.55 -33.60 -36.44
C ASP A 266 -52.95 -33.75 -35.80
N SER A 267 -53.79 -34.64 -36.33
CA SER A 267 -55.11 -34.98 -35.80
C SER A 267 -55.52 -36.40 -36.17
N CYS A 268 -56.36 -37.06 -35.36
CA CYS A 268 -56.89 -38.38 -35.70
C CYS A 268 -58.02 -38.28 -36.76
N PRO A 269 -57.89 -38.92 -37.94
CA PRO A 269 -58.91 -38.88 -38.99
C PRO A 269 -60.22 -39.55 -38.58
N ALA A 270 -61.36 -39.08 -39.14
CA ALA A 270 -62.66 -39.66 -38.88
C ALA A 270 -62.74 -41.14 -39.31
N GLY A 271 -63.29 -41.99 -38.44
CA GLY A 271 -63.39 -43.44 -38.66
C GLY A 271 -62.10 -44.23 -38.39
N VAL A 272 -61.01 -43.55 -37.99
CA VAL A 272 -59.73 -44.17 -37.63
C VAL A 272 -59.57 -44.18 -36.10
N SER A 273 -59.00 -45.26 -35.58
CA SER A 273 -58.54 -45.35 -34.20
C SER A 273 -57.08 -44.91 -34.14
N CYS A 274 -56.75 -43.98 -33.24
CA CYS A 274 -55.40 -43.45 -33.09
C CYS A 274 -54.92 -43.50 -31.63
N THR A 275 -53.60 -43.60 -31.47
CA THR A 275 -52.90 -43.28 -30.21
C THR A 275 -52.15 -41.97 -30.37
N GLN A 276 -52.07 -41.17 -29.31
CA GLN A 276 -51.31 -39.93 -29.33
C GLN A 276 -49.91 -40.16 -28.72
N GLU A 277 -48.87 -39.69 -29.39
CA GLU A 277 -47.53 -39.61 -28.83
C GLU A 277 -47.43 -38.33 -28.01
N GLU A 278 -47.42 -38.48 -26.68
CA GLU A 278 -47.46 -37.34 -25.74
C GLU A 278 -46.33 -36.32 -25.98
N CYS A 279 -45.17 -36.78 -26.45
CA CYS A 279 -44.00 -35.93 -26.60
C CYS A 279 -44.06 -35.02 -27.85
N SER A 280 -44.66 -35.50 -28.95
CA SER A 280 -44.79 -34.74 -30.21
C SER A 280 -46.17 -34.11 -30.37
N GLY A 281 -47.15 -34.58 -29.59
CA GLY A 281 -48.57 -34.25 -29.73
C GLY A 281 -49.23 -34.88 -30.96
N LYS A 282 -48.47 -35.64 -31.77
CA LYS A 282 -48.93 -36.25 -33.02
C LYS A 282 -49.64 -37.58 -32.78
N TYR A 283 -50.51 -37.95 -33.70
CA TYR A 283 -51.31 -39.16 -33.67
C TYR A 283 -50.72 -40.26 -34.57
N CYS A 284 -50.68 -41.47 -34.06
CA CYS A 284 -50.40 -42.69 -34.80
C CYS A 284 -51.72 -43.40 -35.09
N ALA A 285 -52.01 -43.68 -36.35
CA ALA A 285 -53.15 -44.53 -36.72
C ALA A 285 -52.84 -45.98 -36.29
N VAL A 286 -53.67 -46.55 -35.43
CA VAL A 286 -53.52 -47.94 -34.93
C VAL A 286 -54.52 -48.92 -35.56
N GLY A 287 -55.55 -48.41 -36.24
CA GLY A 287 -56.55 -49.23 -36.93
C GLY A 287 -57.80 -48.43 -37.29
N CYS A 288 -58.87 -49.11 -37.71
CA CYS A 288 -60.18 -48.50 -37.88
C CYS A 288 -60.95 -48.42 -36.56
N ALA A 289 -61.79 -47.40 -36.41
CA ALA A 289 -62.69 -47.26 -35.26
C ALA A 289 -63.74 -48.38 -35.23
N VAL A 290 -64.39 -48.55 -34.07
CA VAL A 290 -65.51 -49.50 -33.91
C VAL A 290 -66.61 -49.14 -34.93
N ASP A 291 -67.18 -50.16 -35.57
CA ASP A 291 -68.14 -50.06 -36.69
C ASP A 291 -67.58 -49.57 -38.03
N TYR A 292 -66.25 -49.47 -38.17
CA TYR A 292 -65.62 -49.25 -39.47
C TYR A 292 -64.91 -50.51 -39.98
N LYS A 293 -64.80 -50.66 -41.30
CA LYS A 293 -64.03 -51.73 -41.95
C LYS A 293 -62.82 -51.13 -42.67
N ASP A 294 -61.67 -51.80 -42.54
CA ASP A 294 -60.45 -51.47 -43.28
C ASP A 294 -60.66 -51.77 -44.77
N LEU A 295 -60.30 -50.81 -45.61
CA LEU A 295 -60.41 -50.89 -47.06
C LEU A 295 -59.02 -51.21 -47.62
N ASP A 296 -58.64 -52.49 -47.55
CA ASP A 296 -57.41 -53.11 -48.10
C ASP A 296 -56.29 -52.11 -48.50
N ASN A 297 -55.43 -51.76 -47.53
CA ASN A 297 -54.07 -51.24 -47.75
C ASN A 297 -53.87 -49.91 -48.51
N TYR A 298 -54.88 -49.04 -48.68
CA TYR A 298 -54.64 -47.70 -49.23
C TYR A 298 -54.12 -46.73 -48.16
N TRP A 299 -52.79 -46.73 -47.96
CA TRP A 299 -52.08 -45.74 -47.17
C TRP A 299 -51.97 -44.42 -47.95
N CYS A 300 -52.91 -43.49 -47.75
CA CYS A 300 -52.88 -42.18 -48.39
C CYS A 300 -52.21 -41.16 -47.47
N ASN A 301 -50.99 -40.72 -47.81
CA ASN A 301 -50.29 -39.63 -47.11
C ASN A 301 -50.18 -39.81 -45.57
N GLY A 302 -50.07 -41.04 -45.06
CA GLY A 302 -49.89 -41.29 -43.62
C GLY A 302 -51.13 -41.78 -42.87
N ALA A 303 -52.31 -41.89 -43.50
CA ALA A 303 -53.57 -42.24 -42.82
C ALA A 303 -54.27 -43.48 -43.43
N LEU A 304 -54.85 -44.31 -42.55
CA LEU A 304 -55.71 -45.46 -42.89
C LEU A 304 -57.07 -44.96 -43.45
N ARG A 305 -57.63 -45.67 -44.43
CA ARG A 305 -59.00 -45.40 -44.93
C ARG A 305 -59.99 -46.41 -44.36
N CYS A 306 -60.90 -45.90 -43.54
CA CYS A 306 -61.90 -46.69 -42.84
C CYS A 306 -63.31 -46.26 -43.29
N TRP A 307 -64.20 -47.21 -43.56
CA TRP A 307 -65.60 -46.93 -43.95
C TRP A 307 -66.58 -47.48 -42.93
N PHE A 308 -67.64 -46.72 -42.63
CA PHE A 308 -68.72 -47.13 -41.72
C PHE A 308 -69.42 -48.37 -42.29
N LYS A 309 -69.64 -49.37 -41.42
CA LYS A 309 -70.30 -50.65 -41.75
C LYS A 309 -71.80 -50.50 -41.96
#